data_AF-A0A5K7Z0K0-F1
#
_entry.id   AF-A0A5K7Z0K0-F1
#
_cell.length_a   1.000
_cell.length_b   1.000
_cell.length_c   1.000
_cell.angle_alpha   90.00
_cell.angle_beta   90.00
_cell.angle_gamma   90.00
#
_symmetry.space_group_name_H-M   'P 1'
#
loop_
_entity.id
_entity.type
_entity.pdbx_description
1 polymer ?
#
loop_
_entity_poly.entity_id
_entity_poly.type
_entity_poly.pdbx_seq_one_letter_code
_entity_poly.pdbx_strand_id
1 'polypeptide(L)'
;MKKEWKDRDWVQWLSEKLEFPFEVERVDDDDEYALYGKSTKNEPFGIGHVFKAVSVEDLDDTYGLILKCKEGRRIGYAPLLDLELTDKDHKNNEYIDEFLTWHAETQC
;
A
#
# COMPACT_ATOMS: atom_id res chain seq x y z
N MET A 1 -10.03 0.09 18.90
CA MET A 1 -10.48 1.16 17.98
C MET A 1 -10.61 2.54 18.63
N LYS A 2 -9.73 3.47 18.24
CA LYS A 2 -9.82 4.89 18.64
C LYS A 2 -11.13 5.50 18.12
N LYS A 3 -11.75 6.40 18.89
CA LYS A 3 -13.04 7.03 18.50
C LYS A 3 -12.94 7.77 17.16
N GLU A 4 -11.78 8.33 16.86
CA GLU A 4 -11.48 9.08 15.63
C GLU A 4 -11.39 8.21 14.38
N TRP A 5 -11.25 6.88 14.51
CA TRP A 5 -11.13 5.98 13.36
C TRP A 5 -12.48 5.52 12.80
N LYS A 6 -13.57 5.62 13.59
CA LYS A 6 -14.89 5.11 13.18
C LYS A 6 -15.50 5.83 11.99
N ASP A 7 -15.28 7.14 11.90
CA ASP A 7 -15.92 8.01 10.92
C ASP A 7 -14.89 8.67 9.99
N ARG A 8 -13.64 8.16 9.96
CA ARG A 8 -12.56 8.75 9.18
C ARG A 8 -12.65 8.33 7.73
N ASP A 9 -12.60 9.32 6.83
CA ASP A 9 -12.30 9.08 5.43
C ASP A 9 -10.79 8.83 5.28
N TRP A 10 -10.40 7.56 5.18
CA TRP A 10 -9.00 7.15 5.08
C TRP A 10 -8.33 7.57 3.78
N VAL A 11 -9.08 7.61 2.67
CA VAL A 11 -8.57 8.04 1.38
C VAL A 11 -8.17 9.50 1.46
N GLN A 12 -9.07 10.36 1.94
CA GLN A 12 -8.78 11.79 2.10
C GLN A 12 -7.67 12.00 3.12
N TRP A 13 -7.75 11.36 4.29
CA TRP A 13 -6.79 11.59 5.37
C TRP A 13 -5.36 11.21 4.97
N LEU A 14 -5.15 10.06 4.33
CA LEU A 14 -3.83 9.65 3.87
C LEU A 14 -3.34 10.50 2.69
N SER A 15 -4.23 10.93 1.80
CA SER A 15 -3.87 11.85 0.71
C SER A 15 -3.30 13.17 1.23
N GLU A 16 -3.80 13.66 2.37
CA GLU A 16 -3.33 14.91 3.00
C GLU A 16 -2.08 14.73 3.87
N LYS A 17 -1.85 13.52 4.41
CA LYS A 17 -0.77 13.25 5.38
C LYS A 17 0.49 12.70 4.74
N LEU A 18 0.37 11.88 3.70
CA LEU A 18 1.51 11.23 3.08
C LEU A 18 2.31 12.23 2.23
N GLU A 19 3.63 12.21 2.41
CA GLU A 19 4.56 12.94 1.52
C GLU A 19 4.78 12.12 0.25
N PHE A 20 4.26 12.59 -0.89
CA PHE A 20 4.42 11.94 -2.21
C PHE A 20 5.45 12.68 -3.10
N PRO A 21 6.14 11.97 -4.01
CA PRO A 21 6.19 10.51 -4.12
C PRO A 21 7.17 9.88 -3.12
N PHE A 22 6.91 8.65 -2.69
CA PHE A 22 7.81 7.86 -1.83
C PHE A 22 8.08 6.47 -2.42
N GLU A 23 9.22 5.89 -2.08
CA GLU A 23 9.66 4.59 -2.58
C GLU A 23 9.13 3.45 -1.70
N VAL A 24 8.64 2.42 -2.38
CA VAL A 24 8.08 1.21 -1.78
C VAL A 24 8.58 -0.02 -2.50
N GLU A 25 8.67 -1.13 -1.78
CA GLU A 25 8.91 -2.46 -2.31
C GLU A 25 7.60 -3.26 -2.25
N ARG A 26 7.30 -3.98 -3.34
CA ARG A 26 6.21 -4.97 -3.33
C ARG A 26 6.66 -6.21 -2.58
N VAL A 27 6.12 -6.41 -1.39
CA VAL A 27 6.35 -7.61 -0.58
C VAL A 27 5.20 -8.59 -0.78
N ASP A 28 5.47 -9.87 -0.59
CA ASP A 28 4.45 -10.92 -0.62
C ASP A 28 4.11 -11.29 0.82
N ASP A 29 2.85 -11.15 1.21
CA ASP A 29 2.41 -11.57 2.55
C ASP A 29 1.90 -13.03 2.56
N ASP A 30 1.60 -13.61 1.39
CA ASP A 30 1.28 -15.04 1.26
C ASP A 30 1.49 -15.52 -0.19
N ASP A 31 2.30 -16.58 -0.34
CA ASP A 31 2.67 -17.33 -1.57
C ASP A 31 1.46 -17.88 -2.39
N GLU A 32 0.24 -17.37 -2.22
CA GLU A 32 -0.98 -17.87 -2.87
C GLU A 32 -0.92 -17.74 -4.40
N TYR A 33 -0.25 -16.71 -4.93
CA TYR A 33 0.00 -16.58 -6.37
C TYR A 33 1.15 -17.47 -6.89
N ALA A 34 2.08 -17.90 -6.01
CA ALA A 34 3.11 -18.86 -6.37
C ALA A 34 2.50 -20.24 -6.70
N LEU A 35 1.35 -20.58 -6.10
CA LEU A 35 0.60 -21.81 -6.36
C LEU A 35 0.02 -21.89 -7.79
N TYR A 36 -0.18 -20.75 -8.45
CA TYR A 36 -0.70 -20.69 -9.83
C TYR A 36 0.38 -20.55 -10.91
N GLY A 37 1.67 -20.65 -10.54
CA GLY A 37 2.79 -20.78 -11.47
C GLY A 37 3.09 -19.53 -12.32
N LYS A 38 2.47 -18.39 -12.03
CA LYS A 38 2.69 -17.13 -12.74
C LYS A 38 3.44 -16.15 -11.84
N SER A 39 4.77 -16.28 -11.82
CA SER A 39 5.61 -15.36 -11.07
C SER A 39 5.53 -13.96 -11.68
N THR A 40 5.10 -12.98 -10.89
CA THR A 40 5.11 -11.57 -11.27
C THR A 40 6.50 -10.93 -11.12
N LYS A 41 7.51 -11.66 -10.62
CA LYS A 41 8.88 -11.15 -10.34
C LYS A 41 9.61 -10.50 -11.51
N ASN A 42 9.16 -10.70 -12.75
CA ASN A 42 9.76 -10.09 -13.94
C ASN A 42 8.83 -9.06 -14.60
N GLU A 43 7.63 -8.87 -14.05
CA GLU A 43 6.65 -7.90 -14.51
C GLU A 43 6.74 -6.65 -13.64
N PRO A 44 6.47 -5.44 -14.19
CA PRO A 44 6.43 -4.24 -13.37
C PRO A 44 5.43 -4.36 -12.24
N PHE A 45 5.76 -3.75 -11.11
CA PHE A 45 5.04 -3.84 -9.85
C PHE A 45 5.00 -5.28 -9.29
N GLY A 46 5.88 -6.15 -9.79
CA GLY A 46 6.04 -7.51 -9.32
C GLY A 46 6.67 -7.61 -7.95
N ILE A 47 6.56 -8.79 -7.34
CA ILE A 47 7.15 -9.07 -6.02
C ILE A 47 8.67 -8.80 -6.06
N GLY A 48 9.16 -8.06 -5.06
CA GLY A 48 10.55 -7.62 -4.92
C GLY A 48 10.92 -6.42 -5.79
N HIS A 49 10.00 -5.85 -6.56
CA HIS A 49 10.26 -4.61 -7.29
C HIS A 49 10.12 -3.41 -6.36
N VAL A 50 11.03 -2.45 -6.55
CA VAL A 50 10.97 -1.13 -5.92
C VAL A 50 10.41 -0.11 -6.91
N PHE A 51 9.40 0.63 -6.50
CA PHE A 51 8.75 1.66 -7.32
C PHE A 51 8.20 2.80 -6.46
N LYS A 52 7.64 3.82 -7.11
CA LYS A 52 7.15 5.01 -6.41
C LYS A 52 5.66 4.98 -6.24
N ALA A 53 5.16 5.13 -5.02
CA ALA A 53 3.79 5.55 -4.76
C ALA A 53 3.66 7.04 -5.06
N VAL A 54 2.60 7.45 -5.75
CA VAL A 54 2.42 8.84 -6.22
C VAL A 54 1.10 9.49 -5.77
N SER A 55 0.08 8.69 -5.45
CA SER A 55 -1.18 9.15 -4.86
C SER A 55 -1.93 7.99 -4.21
N VAL A 56 -2.81 8.31 -3.26
CA VAL A 56 -3.90 7.43 -2.84
C VAL A 56 -5.03 7.57 -3.85
N GLU A 57 -5.66 6.45 -4.24
CA GLU A 57 -6.72 6.47 -5.25
C GLU A 57 -8.06 6.04 -4.69
N ASP A 58 -8.09 4.94 -3.93
CA ASP A 58 -9.35 4.38 -3.44
C ASP A 58 -9.16 3.55 -2.16
N LEU A 59 -10.27 3.22 -1.51
CA LEU A 59 -10.35 2.23 -0.44
C LEU A 59 -11.28 1.10 -0.88
N ASP A 60 -10.69 -0.04 -1.22
CA ASP A 60 -11.41 -1.24 -1.66
C ASP A 60 -11.74 -2.14 -0.47
N ASP A 61 -12.95 -2.70 -0.44
CA ASP A 61 -13.42 -3.55 0.66
C ASP A 61 -12.62 -4.86 0.82
N THR A 62 -11.99 -5.35 -0.26
CA THR A 62 -11.22 -6.61 -0.30
C THR A 62 -9.74 -6.35 -0.11
N TYR A 63 -9.19 -5.38 -0.84
CA TYR A 63 -7.76 -5.14 -0.92
C TYR A 63 -7.28 -3.98 -0.04
N GLY A 64 -8.18 -3.29 0.65
CA GLY A 64 -7.85 -2.12 1.44
C GLY A 64 -7.48 -0.93 0.56
N LEU A 65 -6.55 -0.09 1.05
CA LEU A 65 -6.21 1.16 0.37
C LEU A 65 -5.40 0.91 -0.91
N ILE A 66 -5.86 1.46 -2.02
CA ILE A 66 -5.20 1.36 -3.32
C ILE A 66 -4.36 2.60 -3.58
N LEU A 67 -3.07 2.39 -3.88
CA LEU A 67 -2.15 3.44 -4.29
C LEU A 67 -1.94 3.42 -5.80
N LYS A 68 -1.83 4.61 -6.38
CA LYS A 68 -1.24 4.77 -7.71
C LYS A 68 0.26 4.70 -7.61
N CYS A 69 0.86 3.91 -8.48
CA CYS A 69 2.28 3.63 -8.48
C CYS A 69 2.91 3.92 -9.84
N LYS A 70 4.20 4.19 -9.83
CA LYS A 70 5.01 4.44 -11.02
C LYS A 70 6.33 3.68 -10.97
N GLU A 71 6.55 2.83 -11.98
CA GLU A 71 7.81 2.15 -12.22
C GLU A 71 8.33 2.53 -13.61
N GLY A 72 9.42 3.31 -13.64
CA GLY A 72 9.93 3.90 -14.87
C GLY A 72 8.88 4.78 -15.58
N ARG A 73 8.40 4.33 -16.74
CA ARG A 73 7.36 5.02 -17.54
C ARG A 73 5.97 4.41 -17.38
N ARG A 74 5.83 3.34 -16.60
CA ARG A 74 4.57 2.60 -16.43
C ARG A 74 3.84 3.15 -15.21
N ILE A 75 2.52 3.20 -15.30
CA ILE A 75 1.61 3.52 -14.20
C ILE A 75 0.91 2.22 -13.84
N GLY A 76 0.79 1.93 -12.55
CA GLY A 76 0.09 0.78 -12.01
C GLY A 76 -0.64 1.16 -10.73
N TYR A 77 -1.33 0.18 -10.17
CA TYR A 77 -2.07 0.32 -8.92
C TYR A 77 -1.72 -0.87 -8.03
N ALA A 78 -1.47 -0.61 -6.76
CA ALA A 78 -1.07 -1.63 -5.81
C ALA A 78 -1.76 -1.37 -4.45
N PRO A 79 -2.31 -2.41 -3.81
CA PRO A 79 -2.77 -2.32 -2.43
C PRO A 79 -1.62 -1.93 -1.50
N LEU A 80 -1.87 -1.00 -0.59
CA LEU A 80 -0.91 -0.60 0.46
C LEU A 80 -0.53 -1.79 1.36
N LEU A 81 -1.43 -2.76 1.53
CA LEU A 81 -1.21 -3.95 2.35
C LEU A 81 -0.05 -4.82 1.84
N ASP A 82 0.26 -4.76 0.54
CA ASP A 82 1.30 -5.56 -0.08
C ASP A 82 2.63 -4.79 -0.24
N LEU A 83 2.74 -3.62 0.39
CA LEU A 83 3.84 -2.68 0.15
C LEU A 83 4.55 -2.36 1.45
N GLU A 84 5.88 -2.40 1.41
CA GLU A 84 6.74 -1.86 2.46
C GLU A 84 7.49 -0.63 1.98
N LEU A 85 7.70 0.35 2.85
CA LEU A 85 8.59 1.46 2.53
C LEU A 85 10.04 0.98 2.53
N THR A 86 10.79 1.37 1.50
CA THR A 86 12.22 1.03 1.44
C THR A 86 13.03 1.80 2.50
N ASP A 87 12.54 2.96 2.91
CA ASP A 87 13.11 3.77 4.00
C ASP A 87 12.29 3.60 5.29
N LYS A 88 12.87 2.89 6.26
CA LYS A 88 12.23 2.58 7.54
C LYS A 88 12.12 3.78 8.48
N ASP A 89 12.91 4.82 8.26
CA ASP A 89 12.87 6.06 9.04
C ASP A 89 11.99 7.14 8.37
N HIS A 90 11.35 6.79 7.24
CA HIS A 90 10.49 7.71 6.52
C HIS A 90 9.27 8.11 7.36
N LYS A 91 8.90 9.40 7.34
CA LYS A 91 7.77 9.93 8.13
C LYS A 91 6.43 9.25 7.84
N ASN A 92 6.24 8.84 6.57
CA ASN A 92 5.02 8.15 6.16
C ASN A 92 4.78 6.83 6.91
N ASN A 93 5.81 6.20 7.50
CA ASN A 93 5.64 4.96 8.25
C ASN A 93 4.64 5.13 9.40
N GLU A 94 4.65 6.25 10.13
CA GLU A 94 3.69 6.50 11.22
C GLU A 94 2.24 6.50 10.72
N TYR A 95 1.98 7.16 9.59
CA TYR A 95 0.63 7.27 9.03
C TYR A 95 0.16 5.96 8.40
N ILE A 96 1.08 5.21 7.80
CA ILE A 96 0.81 3.90 7.21
C ILE A 96 0.54 2.88 8.31
N ASP A 97 1.35 2.82 9.36
CA ASP A 97 1.12 1.95 10.53
C ASP A 97 -0.23 2.23 11.19
N GLU A 98 -0.64 3.51 11.27
CA GLU A 98 -1.95 3.88 11.79
C GLU A 98 -3.09 3.29 10.94
N PHE A 99 -2.97 3.37 9.61
CA PHE A 99 -3.92 2.77 8.68
C PHE A 99 -3.94 1.23 8.79
N LEU A 100 -2.76 0.58 8.77
CA LEU A 100 -2.64 -0.87 8.84
C LEU A 100 -3.25 -1.42 10.14
N THR A 101 -3.02 -0.72 11.26
CA THR A 101 -3.61 -1.06 12.56
C THR A 101 -5.13 -0.96 12.52
N TRP A 102 -5.68 0.12 11.96
CA TRP A 102 -7.13 0.27 11.83
C TRP A 102 -7.75 -0.80 10.91
N HIS A 103 -7.11 -1.08 9.78
CA HIS A 103 -7.59 -2.07 8.82
C HIS A 103 -7.68 -3.47 9.47
N ALA A 104 -6.63 -3.86 10.20
CA ALA A 104 -6.60 -5.12 10.94
C ALA A 104 -7.67 -5.20 12.05
N GLU A 105 -7.94 -4.10 12.77
CA GLU A 105 -9.00 -4.06 13.78
C GLU A 105 -10.42 -4.10 13.19
N THR A 106 -10.60 -3.72 11.92
CA THR A 106 -11.92 -3.58 11.28
C THR A 106 -12.37 -4.85 10.55
N GLN A 107 -11.45 -5.73 10.18
CA GLN A 107 -11.77 -7.01 9.53
C GLN A 107 -12.10 -8.16 10.50
N CYS A 108 -12.21 -7.90 11.81
CA CYS A 108 -12.61 -8.87 12.85
C CYS A 108 -14.07 -8.74 13.31
#